data_AF-A0A7G5E902-F1
#
_entry.id   AF-A0A7G5E902-F1
#
_cell.length_a   1.000
_cell.length_b   1.000
_cell.length_c   1.000
_cell.angle_alpha   90.00
_cell.angle_beta   90.00
_cell.angle_gamma   90.00
#
_symmetry.space_group_name_H-M   'P 1'
#
loop_
_entity.id
_entity.type
_entity.pdbx_description
1 polymer ?
#
loop_
_entity_poly.entity_id
_entity_poly.type
_entity_poly.pdbx_seq_one_letter_code
_entity_poly.pdbx_strand_id
1 'polypeptide(L)'
;MAIPKVIYQTFKTNKIPLLTKFYIWRFLKRNKGYTRQFFDDGQIDTLISENFDQRTYKAFARLQIGAAKADFFRYAVLYVHGGIYLDLDSDIIGVLDEVIKPEDTAVITHEKNRSLYAQWALIYDKGHPFLKKTIELIVRNIEENRYPHDVHQMTGPTVYTEAINLVLEEDPQVAYRRITDDYQGLLKFKYKLSKILIYGDRSLHWKKMQLRVPVVKPKDD
;
A
#
# COMPACT_ATOMS: atom_id res chain seq x y z
N MET A 1 -11.92 17.54 6.81
CA MET A 1 -11.24 16.94 5.64
C MET A 1 -11.79 15.54 5.49
N ALA A 2 -12.03 15.11 4.26
CA ALA A 2 -12.43 13.74 3.99
C ALA A 2 -11.29 12.76 4.36
N ILE A 3 -10.07 12.97 3.84
CA ILE A 3 -8.89 12.15 4.20
C ILE A 3 -8.43 12.39 5.66
N PRO A 4 -8.41 11.36 6.52
CA PRO A 4 -7.89 11.47 7.89
C PRO A 4 -6.38 11.75 7.96
N LYS A 5 -5.96 12.50 8.98
CA LYS A 5 -4.54 12.86 9.23
C LYS A 5 -3.76 11.76 9.95
N VAL A 6 -3.80 10.54 9.40
CA VAL A 6 -3.12 9.36 9.94
C VAL A 6 -2.22 8.74 8.86
N ILE A 7 -0.96 8.51 9.21
CA ILE A 7 0.05 7.88 8.35
C ILE A 7 0.26 6.44 8.83
N TYR A 8 -0.10 5.49 7.98
CA TYR A 8 0.07 4.05 8.18
C TYR A 8 1.37 3.58 7.54
N GLN A 9 2.14 2.79 8.28
CA GLN A 9 3.29 2.07 7.76
C GLN A 9 3.30 0.65 8.32
N THR A 10 3.94 -0.28 7.61
CA THR A 10 4.13 -1.66 8.09
C THR A 10 5.57 -2.12 7.95
N PHE A 11 5.94 -3.08 8.80
CA PHE A 11 7.11 -3.92 8.60
C PHE A 11 6.86 -5.27 9.26
N LYS A 12 7.63 -6.28 8.87
CA LYS A 12 7.56 -7.62 9.47
C LYS A 12 7.67 -7.64 11.00
N THR A 13 8.40 -6.68 11.57
CA THR A 13 8.61 -6.58 13.02
C THR A 13 8.64 -5.13 13.49
N ASN A 14 8.43 -4.91 14.80
CA ASN A 14 8.58 -3.61 15.44
C ASN A 14 10.05 -3.11 15.55
N LYS A 15 11.03 -3.91 15.12
CA LYS A 15 12.46 -3.56 15.15
C LYS A 15 12.86 -2.82 13.87
N ILE A 16 12.61 -1.51 13.84
CA ILE A 16 13.01 -0.64 12.72
C ILE A 16 14.37 0.05 12.98
N PRO A 17 15.24 0.21 11.95
CA PRO A 17 16.54 0.85 12.07
C PRO A 17 16.46 2.29 12.62
N LEU A 18 17.50 2.72 13.37
CA LEU A 18 17.56 4.08 13.92
C LEU A 18 17.46 5.16 12.83
N LEU A 19 18.08 4.93 11.67
CA LEU A 19 17.98 5.86 10.55
C LEU A 19 16.53 6.00 10.07
N THR A 20 15.77 4.89 9.99
CA THR A 20 14.33 4.92 9.66
C THR A 20 13.55 5.74 10.68
N LYS A 21 13.82 5.54 11.97
CA LYS A 21 13.20 6.33 13.06
C LYS A 21 13.50 7.82 12.91
N PHE A 22 14.72 8.18 12.50
CA PHE A 22 15.10 9.57 12.23
C PHE A 22 14.29 10.19 11.08
N TYR A 23 14.13 9.49 9.95
CA TYR A 23 13.28 9.97 8.85
C TYR A 23 11.82 10.14 9.28
N ILE A 24 11.28 9.18 10.03
CA ILE A 24 9.93 9.24 10.60
C ILE A 24 9.76 10.47 11.50
N TRP A 25 10.65 10.64 12.48
CA TRP A 25 10.63 11.80 13.37
C TRP A 25 10.69 13.11 12.58
N ARG A 26 11.55 13.17 11.55
CA ARG A 26 11.75 14.37 10.74
C ARG A 26 10.49 14.77 9.99
N PHE A 27 9.82 13.82 9.32
CA PHE A 27 8.61 14.17 8.59
C PHE A 27 7.41 14.46 9.50
N LEU A 28 7.30 13.79 10.66
CA LEU A 28 6.23 14.09 11.63
C LEU A 28 6.41 15.48 12.25
N LYS A 29 7.66 15.87 12.55
CA LYS A 29 7.96 17.22 13.04
C LYS A 29 7.55 18.30 12.04
N ARG A 30 7.68 18.04 10.74
CA ARG A 30 7.26 18.94 9.66
C ARG A 30 5.74 18.96 9.49
N ASN A 31 5.09 17.80 9.60
CA ASN A 31 3.66 17.62 9.38
C ASN A 31 2.89 17.59 10.72
N LYS A 32 2.92 18.70 11.45
CA LYS A 32 2.23 18.83 12.74
C LYS A 32 0.73 18.55 12.58
N GLY A 33 0.18 17.72 13.45
CA GLY A 33 -1.22 17.30 13.40
C GLY A 33 -1.47 15.99 12.66
N TYR A 34 -0.46 15.44 11.98
CA TYR A 34 -0.51 14.06 11.50
C TYR A 34 0.00 13.11 12.58
N THR A 35 -0.72 12.01 12.78
CA THR A 35 -0.29 10.90 13.65
C THR A 35 0.24 9.76 12.80
N ARG A 36 1.07 8.90 13.39
CA ARG A 36 1.59 7.70 12.73
C ARG A 36 1.07 6.46 13.45
N GLN A 37 0.58 5.50 12.67
CA GLN A 37 0.26 4.16 13.15
C GLN A 37 1.13 3.12 12.43
N PHE A 38 1.54 2.11 13.17
CA PHE A 38 2.41 1.06 12.68
C PHE A 38 1.79 -0.30 12.92
N PHE A 39 1.92 -1.16 11.91
CA PHE A 39 1.36 -2.51 11.92
C PHE A 39 2.47 -3.52 11.64
N ASP A 40 2.67 -4.45 12.56
CA ASP A 40 3.39 -5.69 12.29
C ASP A 40 2.48 -6.76 11.66
N ASP A 41 3.05 -7.90 11.27
CA ASP A 41 2.31 -8.96 10.58
C ASP A 41 1.11 -9.48 11.40
N GLY A 42 1.20 -9.49 12.72
CA GLY A 42 0.10 -9.93 13.59
C GLY A 42 -1.04 -8.92 13.63
N GLN A 43 -0.71 -7.63 13.75
CA GLN A 43 -1.71 -6.56 13.70
C GLN A 43 -2.39 -6.46 12.33
N ILE A 44 -1.67 -6.77 11.24
CA ILE A 44 -2.28 -6.87 9.91
C ILE A 44 -3.32 -7.99 9.90
N ASP A 45 -2.98 -9.17 10.38
CA ASP A 45 -3.90 -10.32 10.39
C ASP A 45 -5.19 -10.01 11.17
N THR A 46 -5.06 -9.39 12.34
CA THR A 46 -6.19 -8.89 13.13
C THR A 46 -7.03 -7.87 12.36
N LEU A 47 -6.42 -6.87 11.74
CA LEU A 47 -7.15 -5.89 10.94
C LEU A 47 -8.00 -6.55 9.85
N ILE A 48 -7.42 -7.49 9.09
CA ILE A 48 -8.13 -8.14 7.98
C ILE A 48 -9.26 -9.05 8.51
N SER A 49 -8.98 -9.87 9.53
CA SER A 49 -9.98 -10.80 10.09
C SER A 49 -11.17 -10.09 10.74
N GLU A 50 -10.96 -8.93 11.35
CA GLU A 50 -12.04 -8.19 12.03
C GLU A 50 -12.89 -7.32 11.09
N ASN A 51 -12.32 -6.85 9.96
CA ASN A 51 -12.98 -5.84 9.11
C ASN A 51 -13.46 -6.38 7.75
N PHE A 52 -13.05 -7.59 7.36
CA PHE A 52 -13.41 -8.18 6.06
C PHE A 52 -14.11 -9.52 6.24
N ASP A 53 -14.87 -9.91 5.22
CA ASP A 53 -15.59 -11.18 5.24
C ASP A 53 -14.65 -12.39 5.20
N GLN A 54 -15.20 -13.56 5.55
CA GLN A 54 -14.42 -14.80 5.62
C GLN A 54 -13.75 -15.15 4.29
N ARG A 55 -14.37 -14.81 3.16
CA ARG A 55 -13.81 -15.02 1.83
C ARG A 55 -12.53 -14.22 1.64
N THR A 56 -12.58 -12.92 1.92
CA THR A 56 -11.43 -12.01 1.81
C THR A 56 -10.31 -12.41 2.76
N TYR A 57 -10.63 -12.72 4.02
CA TYR A 57 -9.63 -13.17 4.99
C TYR A 57 -8.96 -14.48 4.56
N LYS A 58 -9.72 -15.48 4.07
CA LYS A 58 -9.15 -16.73 3.54
C LYS A 58 -8.21 -16.49 2.36
N ALA A 59 -8.56 -15.56 1.46
CA ALA A 59 -7.67 -15.19 0.37
C ALA A 59 -6.37 -14.56 0.90
N PHE A 60 -6.45 -13.57 1.77
CA PHE A 60 -5.29 -12.94 2.40
C PHE A 60 -4.39 -13.96 3.12
N ALA A 61 -4.96 -14.87 3.91
CA ALA A 61 -4.24 -15.87 4.68
C ALA A 61 -3.41 -16.85 3.81
N ARG A 62 -3.78 -17.02 2.53
CA ARG A 62 -3.04 -17.86 1.57
C ARG A 62 -1.79 -17.19 1.01
N LEU A 63 -1.60 -15.89 1.18
CA LEU A 63 -0.41 -15.18 0.69
C LEU A 63 0.85 -15.65 1.45
N GLN A 64 1.88 -16.04 0.71
CA GLN A 64 3.14 -16.53 1.26
C GLN A 64 4.23 -15.46 1.31
N ILE A 65 4.20 -14.51 0.39
CA ILE A 65 5.25 -13.51 0.22
C ILE A 65 4.88 -12.25 1.01
N GLY A 66 5.74 -11.85 1.94
CA GLY A 66 5.47 -10.69 2.82
C GLY A 66 5.22 -9.38 2.06
N ALA A 67 5.85 -9.18 0.89
CA ALA A 67 5.54 -8.03 0.05
C ALA A 67 4.08 -8.06 -0.48
N ALA A 68 3.58 -9.24 -0.87
CA ALA A 68 2.20 -9.39 -1.31
C ALA A 68 1.20 -9.15 -0.16
N LYS A 69 1.55 -9.57 1.07
CA LYS A 69 0.76 -9.23 2.27
C LYS A 69 0.75 -7.73 2.54
N ALA A 70 1.89 -7.06 2.42
CA ALA A 70 1.98 -5.61 2.59
C ALA A 70 1.21 -4.85 1.50
N ASP A 71 1.19 -5.37 0.27
CA ASP A 71 0.35 -4.86 -0.81
C ASP A 71 -1.14 -4.97 -0.46
N PHE A 72 -1.61 -6.13 0.01
CA PHE A 72 -3.00 -6.27 0.45
C PHE A 72 -3.32 -5.29 1.59
N PHE A 73 -2.46 -5.24 2.60
CA PHE A 73 -2.65 -4.42 3.79
C PHE A 73 -2.82 -2.93 3.47
N ARG A 74 -1.99 -2.36 2.57
CA ARG A 74 -2.07 -0.92 2.29
C ARG A 74 -3.40 -0.49 1.70
N TYR A 75 -4.04 -1.37 0.92
CA TYR A 75 -5.39 -1.11 0.42
C TYR A 75 -6.43 -1.31 1.52
N ALA A 76 -6.32 -2.38 2.29
CA ALA A 76 -7.26 -2.71 3.34
C ALA A 76 -7.32 -1.65 4.45
N VAL A 77 -6.17 -1.21 4.96
CA VAL A 77 -6.11 -0.22 6.05
C VAL A 77 -6.71 1.12 5.62
N LEU A 78 -6.45 1.55 4.39
CA LEU A 78 -7.02 2.77 3.86
C LEU A 78 -8.50 2.63 3.48
N TYR A 79 -8.93 1.44 3.07
CA TYR A 79 -10.35 1.20 2.81
C TYR A 79 -11.17 1.30 4.12
N VAL A 80 -10.65 0.74 5.21
CA VAL A 80 -11.31 0.73 6.51
C VAL A 80 -11.25 2.11 7.18
N HIS A 81 -10.06 2.72 7.22
CA HIS A 81 -9.82 3.92 8.04
C HIS A 81 -9.62 5.20 7.25
N GLY A 82 -9.35 5.13 5.94
CA GLY A 82 -8.82 6.25 5.18
C GLY A 82 -7.42 6.63 5.65
N GLY A 83 -6.90 7.74 5.13
CA GLY A 83 -5.66 8.38 5.55
C GLY A 83 -4.57 8.23 4.50
N ILE A 84 -3.34 8.03 4.97
CA ILE A 84 -2.15 7.98 4.14
C ILE A 84 -1.40 6.68 4.45
N TYR A 85 -1.12 5.88 3.44
CA TYR A 85 -0.14 4.80 3.56
C TYR A 85 1.19 5.27 2.98
N LEU A 86 2.30 4.92 3.64
CA LEU A 86 3.65 5.22 3.16
C LEU A 86 4.59 4.03 3.43
N ASP A 87 5.25 3.53 2.39
CA ASP A 87 6.27 2.48 2.54
C ASP A 87 7.34 2.90 3.56
N LEU A 88 7.81 1.94 4.35
CA LEU A 88 8.74 2.21 5.45
C LEU A 88 10.08 2.80 4.97
N ASP A 89 10.49 2.46 3.74
CA ASP A 89 11.71 2.99 3.14
C ASP A 89 11.51 4.37 2.47
N SER A 90 10.31 4.95 2.52
CA SER A 90 9.98 6.23 1.90
C SER A 90 9.94 7.39 2.91
N ASP A 91 9.95 8.62 2.39
CA ASP A 91 10.04 9.84 3.18
C ASP A 91 9.07 10.91 2.66
N ILE A 92 8.67 11.83 3.54
CA ILE A 92 7.82 12.99 3.21
C ILE A 92 8.70 14.23 3.35
N ILE A 93 9.01 14.88 2.23
CA ILE A 93 9.92 16.02 2.15
C ILE A 93 9.18 17.35 2.38
N GLY A 94 7.95 17.49 1.90
CA GLY A 94 7.17 18.72 2.09
C GLY A 94 6.09 18.61 3.17
N VAL A 95 5.15 19.55 3.13
CA VAL A 95 4.01 19.65 4.04
C VAL A 95 2.78 19.05 3.36
N LEU A 96 2.18 18.03 3.97
CA LEU A 96 1.05 17.29 3.41
C LEU A 96 -0.17 18.19 3.19
N ASP A 97 -0.42 19.15 4.09
CA ASP A 97 -1.54 20.10 3.96
C ASP A 97 -1.36 21.11 2.82
N GLU A 98 -0.16 21.24 2.23
CA GLU A 98 0.03 22.06 1.00
C GLU A 98 -0.42 21.31 -0.26
N VAL A 99 -0.54 19.98 -0.18
CA VAL A 99 -0.87 19.13 -1.34
C VAL A 99 -2.22 18.47 -1.18
N ILE A 100 -2.59 17.98 0.00
CA ILE A 100 -3.88 17.35 0.28
C ILE A 100 -4.88 18.42 0.66
N LYS A 101 -5.89 18.60 -0.19
CA LYS A 101 -6.93 19.61 -0.01
C LYS A 101 -8.08 19.06 0.84
N PRO A 102 -8.83 19.91 1.57
CA PRO A 102 -9.91 19.46 2.42
C PRO A 102 -11.02 18.64 1.73
N GLU A 103 -11.26 18.92 0.45
CA GLU A 103 -12.25 18.29 -0.41
C GLU A 103 -11.76 17.00 -1.12
N ASP A 104 -10.46 16.69 -1.04
CA ASP A 104 -9.94 15.48 -1.68
C ASP A 104 -10.46 14.21 -1.01
N THR A 105 -10.99 13.29 -1.81
CA THR A 105 -11.36 11.92 -1.41
C THR A 105 -10.32 10.89 -1.83
N ALA A 106 -9.50 11.20 -2.82
CA ALA A 106 -8.35 10.40 -3.25
C ALA A 106 -7.33 11.30 -3.96
N VAL A 107 -6.04 11.08 -3.68
CA VAL A 107 -4.94 11.75 -4.39
C VAL A 107 -4.01 10.69 -4.97
N ILE A 108 -4.03 10.55 -6.30
CA ILE A 108 -3.29 9.51 -7.02
C ILE A 108 -2.26 10.10 -7.98
N THR A 109 -1.24 9.33 -8.30
CA THR A 109 -0.21 9.69 -9.26
C THR A 109 0.32 8.45 -9.95
N HIS A 110 0.90 8.63 -11.13
CA HIS A 110 1.61 7.54 -11.80
C HIS A 110 3.04 7.40 -11.26
N GLU A 111 3.60 6.20 -11.40
CA GLU A 111 5.05 6.02 -11.35
C GLU A 111 5.74 6.80 -12.48
N LYS A 112 7.06 7.00 -12.38
CA LYS A 112 7.82 7.83 -13.34
C LYS A 112 7.76 7.35 -14.79
N ASN A 113 7.58 6.04 -14.99
CA ASN A 113 7.40 5.44 -16.33
C ASN A 113 5.98 5.65 -16.89
N ARG A 114 5.07 6.23 -16.10
CA ARG A 114 3.68 6.55 -16.42
C ARG A 114 2.82 5.37 -16.87
N SER A 115 3.26 4.13 -16.63
CA SER A 115 2.50 2.94 -17.02
C SER A 115 1.58 2.44 -15.89
N LEU A 116 1.94 2.69 -14.64
CA LEU A 116 1.21 2.21 -13.46
C LEU A 116 0.98 3.34 -12.47
N TYR A 117 -0.10 3.25 -11.70
CA TYR A 117 -0.30 4.12 -10.55
C TYR A 117 0.64 3.74 -9.41
N ALA A 118 1.19 4.76 -8.74
CA ALA A 118 2.06 4.57 -7.60
C ALA A 118 1.28 4.00 -6.41
N GLN A 119 1.85 2.96 -5.78
CA GLN A 119 1.27 2.32 -4.59
C GLN A 119 2.17 2.35 -3.35
N TRP A 120 3.43 2.79 -3.50
CA TRP A 120 4.39 2.91 -2.39
C TRP A 120 4.01 4.05 -1.42
N ALA A 121 3.15 4.97 -1.89
CA ALA A 121 2.38 5.88 -1.07
C ALA A 121 0.95 5.90 -1.61
N LEU A 122 -0.04 6.07 -0.74
CA LEU A 122 -1.46 6.10 -1.10
C LEU A 122 -2.17 7.11 -0.20
N ILE A 123 -3.13 7.85 -0.74
CA ILE A 123 -3.85 8.92 -0.04
C ILE A 123 -5.33 8.81 -0.39
N TYR A 124 -6.16 8.44 0.58
CA TYR A 124 -7.56 8.08 0.35
C TYR A 124 -8.45 8.42 1.54
N ASP A 125 -9.69 8.79 1.27
CA ASP A 125 -10.77 8.69 2.25
C ASP A 125 -11.19 7.22 2.41
N LYS A 126 -11.81 6.90 3.55
CA LYS A 126 -12.33 5.57 3.84
C LYS A 126 -13.39 5.17 2.82
N GLY A 127 -13.47 3.88 2.50
CA GLY A 127 -14.49 3.34 1.62
C GLY A 127 -14.33 3.68 0.14
N HIS A 128 -13.21 4.28 -0.29
CA HIS A 128 -13.06 4.74 -1.67
C HIS A 128 -13.20 3.62 -2.71
N PRO A 129 -13.98 3.80 -3.80
CA PRO A 129 -14.24 2.76 -4.81
C PRO A 129 -12.99 2.12 -5.43
N PHE A 130 -11.94 2.90 -5.69
CA PHE A 130 -10.65 2.37 -6.16
C PHE A 130 -10.05 1.31 -5.24
N LEU A 131 -10.09 1.54 -3.91
CA LEU A 131 -9.55 0.58 -2.94
C LEU A 131 -10.44 -0.67 -2.87
N LYS A 132 -11.76 -0.49 -2.88
CA LYS A 132 -12.73 -1.59 -2.90
C LYS A 132 -12.48 -2.52 -4.11
N LYS A 133 -12.47 -1.97 -5.32
CA LYS A 133 -12.24 -2.73 -6.55
C LYS A 133 -10.87 -3.41 -6.53
N THR A 134 -9.84 -2.74 -6.01
CA THR A 134 -8.49 -3.34 -5.89
C THR A 134 -8.52 -4.58 -5.00
N ILE A 135 -9.15 -4.51 -3.82
CA ILE A 135 -9.27 -5.65 -2.90
C ILE A 135 -10.07 -6.79 -3.57
N GLU A 136 -11.18 -6.47 -4.24
CA GLU A 136 -11.99 -7.45 -4.97
C GLU A 136 -11.19 -8.21 -6.06
N LEU A 137 -10.41 -7.48 -6.88
CA LEU A 137 -9.57 -8.10 -7.90
C LEU A 137 -8.44 -8.93 -7.31
N ILE A 138 -7.83 -8.47 -6.22
CA ILE A 138 -6.79 -9.24 -5.52
C ILE A 138 -7.36 -10.55 -4.97
N VAL A 139 -8.52 -10.51 -4.31
CA VAL A 139 -9.19 -11.72 -3.82
C VAL A 139 -9.44 -12.70 -4.97
N ARG A 140 -9.97 -12.21 -6.09
CA ARG A 140 -10.18 -13.03 -7.30
C ARG A 140 -8.88 -13.63 -7.83
N ASN A 141 -7.82 -12.82 -7.97
CA ASN A 141 -6.51 -13.27 -8.43
C ASN A 141 -5.96 -14.41 -7.55
N ILE A 142 -6.16 -14.33 -6.24
CA ILE A 142 -5.74 -15.34 -5.25
C ILE A 142 -6.60 -16.61 -5.36
N GLU A 143 -7.91 -16.49 -5.46
CA GLU A 143 -8.85 -17.62 -5.55
C GLU A 143 -8.64 -18.46 -6.82
N GLU A 144 -8.39 -17.78 -7.93
CA GLU A 144 -8.11 -18.35 -9.25
C GLU A 144 -6.62 -18.65 -9.47
N ASN A 145 -5.75 -18.23 -8.54
CA ASN A 145 -4.29 -18.35 -8.64
C ASN A 145 -3.72 -17.85 -9.99
N ARG A 146 -4.19 -16.69 -10.47
CA ARG A 146 -3.91 -16.20 -11.84
C ARG A 146 -2.44 -15.90 -12.11
N TYR A 147 -1.71 -15.51 -11.06
CA TYR A 147 -0.34 -14.97 -11.16
C TYR A 147 0.61 -15.63 -10.15
N PRO A 148 0.82 -16.95 -10.22
CA PRO A 148 1.47 -17.71 -9.15
C PRO A 148 2.92 -17.27 -8.87
N HIS A 149 3.60 -16.63 -9.81
CA HIS A 149 4.99 -16.17 -9.67
C HIS A 149 5.19 -14.67 -9.97
N ASP A 150 4.10 -13.89 -9.92
CA ASP A 150 4.14 -12.46 -10.21
C ASP A 150 3.38 -11.67 -9.13
N VAL A 151 4.13 -11.14 -8.17
CA VAL A 151 3.58 -10.30 -7.08
C VAL A 151 2.95 -9.02 -7.62
N HIS A 152 3.52 -8.42 -8.68
CA HIS A 152 3.01 -7.16 -9.22
C HIS A 152 1.60 -7.31 -9.78
N GLN A 153 1.34 -8.41 -10.49
CA GLN A 153 0.01 -8.73 -11.01
C GLN A 153 -0.92 -9.33 -9.96
N MET A 154 -0.41 -10.13 -9.01
CA MET A 154 -1.24 -10.74 -7.98
C MET A 154 -1.81 -9.70 -7.01
N THR A 155 -0.97 -8.85 -6.42
CA THR A 155 -1.35 -7.93 -5.34
C THR A 155 -0.84 -6.50 -5.53
N GLY A 156 0.14 -6.28 -6.41
CA GLY A 156 0.89 -5.03 -6.50
C GLY A 156 0.30 -3.98 -7.46
N PRO A 157 1.17 -3.19 -8.12
CA PRO A 157 0.75 -1.98 -8.80
C PRO A 157 -0.05 -2.26 -10.08
N THR A 158 0.09 -3.46 -10.67
CA THR A 158 -0.63 -3.80 -11.90
C THR A 158 -2.12 -4.00 -11.63
N VAL A 159 -2.49 -4.80 -10.63
CA VAL A 159 -3.90 -5.01 -10.27
C VAL A 159 -4.55 -3.75 -9.71
N TYR A 160 -3.79 -2.92 -9.00
CA TYR A 160 -4.26 -1.61 -8.54
C TYR A 160 -4.54 -0.64 -9.70
N THR A 161 -3.68 -0.64 -10.72
CA THR A 161 -3.90 0.17 -11.93
C THR A 161 -5.11 -0.33 -12.72
N GLU A 162 -5.26 -1.65 -12.86
CA GLU A 162 -6.44 -2.28 -13.46
C GLU A 162 -7.72 -1.86 -12.73
N ALA A 163 -7.73 -1.94 -11.40
CA ALA A 163 -8.87 -1.55 -10.58
C ALA A 163 -9.27 -0.08 -10.76
N ILE A 164 -8.30 0.84 -10.75
CA ILE A 164 -8.57 2.26 -10.99
C ILE A 164 -9.21 2.46 -12.37
N ASN A 165 -8.63 1.87 -13.41
CA ASN A 165 -9.13 2.02 -14.78
C ASN A 165 -10.55 1.47 -14.94
N LEU A 166 -10.85 0.30 -14.37
CA LEU A 166 -12.19 -0.29 -14.39
C LEU A 166 -13.22 0.60 -13.68
N VAL A 167 -12.88 1.15 -12.51
CA VAL A 167 -13.79 2.07 -11.80
C VAL A 167 -14.01 3.35 -12.60
N LEU A 168 -12.99 3.90 -13.25
CA LEU A 168 -13.14 5.08 -14.10
C LEU A 168 -13.96 4.83 -15.37
N GLU A 169 -13.92 3.61 -15.89
CA GLU A 169 -14.76 3.18 -17.02
C GLU A 169 -16.22 3.00 -16.59
N GLU A 170 -16.46 2.38 -15.43
CA GLU A 170 -17.80 2.16 -14.85
C GLU A 170 -18.45 3.45 -14.33
N ASP A 171 -17.67 4.32 -13.67
CA ASP A 171 -18.09 5.59 -13.09
C ASP A 171 -17.05 6.70 -13.37
N PRO A 172 -17.17 7.41 -14.50
CA PRO A 172 -16.28 8.52 -14.84
C PRO A 172 -16.40 9.73 -13.89
N GLN A 173 -17.42 9.79 -13.04
CA GLN A 173 -17.66 10.89 -12.10
C GLN A 173 -17.11 10.61 -10.70
N VAL A 174 -16.51 9.44 -10.46
CA VAL A 174 -15.86 9.12 -9.18
C VAL A 174 -14.91 10.24 -8.79
N ALA A 175 -15.01 10.72 -7.55
CA ALA A 175 -14.22 11.86 -7.09
C ALA A 175 -12.77 11.43 -6.80
N TYR A 176 -11.81 12.03 -7.50
CA TYR A 176 -10.38 11.89 -7.21
C TYR A 176 -9.61 13.08 -7.78
N ARG A 177 -8.39 13.31 -7.28
CA ARG A 177 -7.45 14.24 -7.86
C ARG A 177 -6.19 13.50 -8.30
N ARG A 178 -5.78 13.73 -9.54
CA ARG A 178 -4.52 13.23 -10.07
C ARG A 178 -3.46 14.33 -10.02
N ILE A 179 -2.32 14.03 -9.40
CA ILE A 179 -1.16 14.93 -9.40
C ILE A 179 -0.07 14.41 -10.33
N THR A 180 0.66 15.34 -10.94
CA THR A 180 1.78 15.05 -11.85
C THR A 180 2.94 14.39 -11.12
N ASP A 181 3.44 13.30 -11.72
CA ASP A 181 4.62 12.48 -11.39
C ASP A 181 5.21 12.58 -9.97
N ASP A 182 5.23 11.45 -9.23
CA ASP A 182 5.99 11.27 -7.98
C ASP A 182 5.63 12.29 -6.88
N TYR A 183 4.32 12.58 -6.75
CA TYR A 183 3.79 13.54 -5.78
C TYR A 183 4.41 14.94 -5.86
N GLN A 184 4.84 15.38 -7.05
CA GLN A 184 5.52 16.66 -7.25
C GLN A 184 6.78 16.82 -6.38
N GLY A 185 7.44 15.72 -6.00
CA GLY A 185 8.61 15.73 -5.10
C GLY A 185 8.26 15.91 -3.62
N LEU A 186 6.98 15.97 -3.25
CA LEU A 186 6.51 15.98 -1.87
C LEU A 186 6.95 14.71 -1.14
N LEU A 187 6.78 13.58 -1.81
CA LEU A 187 7.11 12.27 -1.30
C LEU A 187 8.36 11.78 -2.04
N LYS A 188 9.21 11.04 -1.32
CA LYS A 188 10.41 10.46 -1.89
C LYS A 188 10.42 8.97 -1.67
N PHE A 189 10.37 8.24 -2.79
CA PHE A 189 10.61 6.81 -2.80
C PHE A 189 12.08 6.53 -2.44
N LYS A 190 12.28 5.74 -1.38
CA LYS A 190 13.60 5.28 -0.89
C LYS A 190 14.54 6.39 -0.42
N TYR A 191 14.64 6.53 0.91
CA TYR A 191 15.68 7.34 1.52
C TYR A 191 17.07 6.66 1.44
N LYS A 192 18.13 7.46 1.63
CA LYS A 192 19.53 7.01 1.48
C LYS A 192 19.84 5.85 2.45
N LEU A 193 20.46 4.77 1.96
CA LEU A 193 20.81 3.55 2.71
C LEU A 193 19.64 2.65 3.16
N SER A 194 18.38 2.99 2.85
CA SER A 194 17.21 2.14 3.16
C SER A 194 17.37 0.69 2.68
N LYS A 195 17.89 0.50 1.46
CA LYS A 195 18.14 -0.84 0.88
C LYS A 195 19.04 -1.74 1.73
N ILE A 196 20.03 -1.18 2.42
CA ILE A 196 20.99 -1.94 3.23
C ILE A 196 20.41 -2.21 4.63
N LEU A 197 19.69 -1.24 5.17
CA LEU A 197 19.25 -1.26 6.57
C LEU A 197 17.94 -2.02 6.77
N ILE A 198 17.05 -2.03 5.76
CA ILE A 198 15.73 -2.65 5.84
C ILE A 198 15.76 -4.06 5.24
N TYR A 199 16.51 -4.25 4.16
CA TYR A 199 16.58 -5.53 3.44
C TYR A 199 17.90 -6.22 3.78
N GLY A 200 17.95 -6.84 4.97
CA GLY A 200 19.13 -7.57 5.46
C GLY A 200 19.52 -8.73 4.54
N ASP A 201 18.68 -9.77 4.47
CA ASP A 201 18.90 -10.89 3.56
C ASP A 201 18.28 -10.61 2.18
N ARG A 202 19.13 -10.43 1.16
CA ARG A 202 18.71 -10.23 -0.23
C ARG A 202 18.05 -11.45 -0.85
N SER A 203 18.22 -12.65 -0.28
CA SER A 203 17.55 -13.88 -0.72
C SER A 203 16.03 -13.81 -0.47
N LEU A 204 15.64 -13.17 0.64
CA LEU A 204 14.24 -12.97 1.07
C LEU A 204 13.55 -11.81 0.36
N HIS A 205 14.24 -11.11 -0.55
CA HIS A 205 13.62 -10.06 -1.35
C HIS A 205 12.59 -10.68 -2.30
N TRP A 206 11.41 -10.05 -2.40
CA TRP A 206 10.26 -10.62 -3.10
C TRP A 206 10.55 -11.02 -4.55
N LYS A 207 11.38 -10.25 -5.28
CA LYS A 207 11.78 -10.57 -6.66
C LYS A 207 12.49 -11.90 -6.80
N LYS A 208 13.17 -12.37 -5.74
CA LYS A 208 13.82 -13.68 -5.70
C LYS A 208 12.89 -14.75 -5.14
N MET A 209 12.14 -14.41 -4.10
CA MET A 209 11.18 -15.33 -3.47
C MET A 209 10.14 -15.83 -4.47
N GLN A 210 9.55 -14.95 -5.27
CA GLN A 210 8.49 -15.31 -6.22
C GLN A 210 8.96 -16.31 -7.29
N LEU A 211 10.28 -16.43 -7.55
CA LEU A 211 10.83 -17.41 -8.50
C LEU A 211 10.91 -18.83 -7.92
N ARG A 212 10.78 -18.97 -6.60
CA ARG A 212 10.98 -20.24 -5.87
C ARG A 212 9.75 -20.67 -5.10
N VAL A 213 8.95 -19.70 -4.67
CA VAL A 213 7.76 -19.89 -3.85
C VAL A 213 6.60 -19.21 -4.57
N PRO A 214 5.49 -19.91 -4.83
CA PRO A 214 4.33 -19.27 -5.42
C PRO A 214 3.77 -18.20 -4.47
N VAL A 215 3.22 -17.12 -5.01
CA VAL A 215 2.66 -16.01 -4.22
C VAL A 215 1.58 -16.51 -3.25
N VAL A 216 0.83 -17.53 -3.67
CA VAL A 216 -0.34 -18.08 -2.97
C VAL A 216 -0.11 -19.56 -2.66
N LYS A 217 -0.51 -20.00 -1.46
CA LYS A 217 -0.57 -21.43 -1.11
C LYS A 217 -1.58 -22.19 -1.98
N PRO A 218 -1.30 -23.45 -2.37
CA PRO A 218 -2.34 -24.33 -2.91
C PRO A 218 -3.58 -24.32 -2.01
N LYS A 219 -4.76 -24.62 -2.58
CA LYS A 219 -5.92 -24.89 -1.73
C LYS A 219 -5.60 -26.18 -0.97
N ASP A 220 -5.83 -26.19 0.34
CA ASP A 220 -5.83 -27.44 1.07
C ASP A 220 -6.98 -28.27 0.50
N ASP A 221 -6.68 -29.47 -0.01
CA ASP A 221 -7.66 -30.42 -0.54
C ASP A 221 -8.61 -30.92 0.57
#